data_AF-A0A534KD90-F1
#
_entry.id   AF-A0A534KD90-F1
#
_cell.length_a   1.000
_cell.length_b   1.000
_cell.length_c   1.000
_cell.angle_alpha   90.00
_cell.angle_beta   90.00
_cell.angle_gamma   90.00
#
_symmetry.space_group_name_H-M   'P 1'
#
loop_
_entity.id
_entity.type
_entity.pdbx_description
1 polymer ?
#
loop_
_entity_poly.entity_id
_entity_poly.type
_entity_poly.pdbx_seq_one_letter_code
_entity_poly.pdbx_strand_id
1 'polypeptide(L)'
;MLEGSESSVGFLRSSKARNAETAIGQLEGLVTVLRLTQADIKPAEEALQVAKQLFAGGQFAKAFHAAKRAESLAITLDERFGGYQRAANALRVRIQSMQRLGLRADLLEAILTRAEEKVLSGSWEDGMLVPNYVEARRLLERAEQEGRAFQHKAERASNGIFMAELAIESIGEIKGPADPIAFAHGATSGLEGLLQDATKELALGNADGAAEVARDIVAKAAHLKKRYAETLKSLDATEAQMAQLRGEGILTNGTEGEIRIARETLEKGLIEPAAAMAARLQGEVEAIANAYRKATLGLADAEILYGRLQSEGFQSYEAEVAIRDARRLVREANYARAVEHLERALHAFARRTNAREALAKAIEITRKRVQLLQGSGLTFMPDIQEVLTRAEREFQQGNFSGSSEDLRIATVLLGQAARPAIAKK
;
A
#
# COMPACT_ATOMS: atom_id res chain seq x y z
N MET A 1 -62.37 -13.28 87.18
CA MET A 1 -61.27 -12.44 86.65
C MET A 1 -61.10 -12.75 85.17
N LEU A 2 -61.87 -12.09 84.31
CA LEU A 2 -61.72 -12.03 82.85
C LEU A 2 -62.32 -10.69 82.39
N GLU A 3 -61.69 -9.58 82.80
CA GLU A 3 -61.99 -8.23 82.32
C GLU A 3 -60.67 -7.60 81.88
N GLY A 4 -60.31 -7.78 80.61
CA GLY A 4 -59.05 -7.28 80.06
C GLY A 4 -58.88 -7.44 78.55
N SER A 5 -59.75 -8.20 77.88
CA SER A 5 -59.65 -8.43 76.43
C SER A 5 -60.46 -7.45 75.58
N GLU A 6 -61.55 -6.87 76.08
CA GLU A 6 -62.41 -5.99 75.24
C GLU A 6 -61.87 -4.55 75.11
N SER A 7 -61.26 -4.01 76.17
CA SER A 7 -60.65 -2.67 76.16
C SER A 7 -59.38 -2.60 75.31
N SER A 8 -58.57 -3.67 75.33
CA SER A 8 -57.36 -3.80 74.52
C SER A 8 -57.66 -3.98 73.03
N VAL A 9 -58.73 -4.74 72.68
CA VAL A 9 -59.20 -4.89 71.30
C VAL A 9 -59.78 -3.58 70.73
N GLY A 10 -60.50 -2.80 71.55
CA GLY A 10 -61.02 -1.49 71.18
C GLY A 10 -59.92 -0.44 70.91
N PHE A 11 -58.89 -0.39 71.76
CA PHE A 11 -57.74 0.51 71.60
C PHE A 11 -56.87 0.16 70.38
N LEU A 12 -56.67 -1.13 70.11
CA LEU A 12 -55.94 -1.58 68.92
C LEU A 12 -56.70 -1.30 67.63
N ARG A 13 -58.05 -1.37 67.65
CA ARG A 13 -58.89 -1.04 66.50
C ARG A 13 -58.91 0.46 66.22
N SER A 14 -58.98 1.31 67.25
CA SER A 14 -58.92 2.77 67.10
C SER A 14 -57.54 3.26 66.64
N SER A 15 -56.47 2.66 67.14
CA SER A 15 -55.09 2.95 66.68
C SER A 15 -54.88 2.56 65.22
N LYS A 16 -55.34 1.36 64.80
CA LYS A 16 -55.25 0.91 63.40
C LYS A 16 -56.06 1.79 62.45
N ALA A 17 -57.25 2.24 62.87
CA ALA A 17 -58.08 3.16 62.09
C ALA A 17 -57.36 4.51 61.90
N ARG A 18 -56.85 5.12 62.97
CA ARG A 18 -56.13 6.40 62.91
C ARG A 18 -54.88 6.34 62.03
N ASN A 19 -54.12 5.24 62.10
CA ASN A 19 -52.93 5.04 61.26
C ASN A 19 -53.30 4.89 59.78
N ALA A 20 -54.37 4.17 59.46
CA ALA A 20 -54.86 4.01 58.10
C ALA A 20 -55.38 5.33 57.53
N GLU A 21 -56.14 6.09 58.32
CA GLU A 21 -56.65 7.43 57.95
C GLU A 21 -55.51 8.41 57.68
N THR A 22 -54.48 8.42 58.54
CA THR A 22 -53.30 9.29 58.36
C THR A 22 -52.53 8.92 57.09
N ALA A 23 -52.35 7.62 56.81
CA ALA A 23 -51.67 7.17 55.60
C ALA A 23 -52.44 7.51 54.32
N ILE A 24 -53.78 7.41 54.35
CA ILE A 24 -54.64 7.82 53.23
C ILE A 24 -54.56 9.34 53.02
N GLY A 25 -54.64 10.14 54.08
CA GLY A 25 -54.52 11.60 53.98
C GLY A 25 -53.15 12.07 53.46
N GLN A 26 -52.06 11.41 53.88
CA GLN A 26 -50.71 11.66 53.34
C GLN A 26 -50.65 11.35 51.83
N LEU A 27 -51.19 10.21 51.41
CA LEU A 27 -51.24 9.82 50.01
C LEU A 27 -52.10 10.77 49.17
N GLU A 28 -53.24 11.23 49.67
CA GLU A 28 -54.07 12.24 49.00
C GLU A 28 -53.31 13.55 48.79
N GLY A 29 -52.58 14.02 49.80
CA GLY A 29 -51.72 15.18 49.70
C GLY A 29 -50.63 14.99 48.63
N LEU A 30 -49.95 13.84 48.64
CA LEU A 30 -48.93 13.50 47.65
C LEU A 30 -49.49 13.45 46.22
N VAL A 31 -50.60 12.74 46.01
CA VAL A 31 -51.27 12.65 44.69
C VAL A 31 -51.67 14.04 44.20
N THR A 32 -52.16 14.91 45.08
CA THR A 32 -52.54 16.29 44.72
C THR A 32 -51.33 17.11 44.25
N VAL A 33 -50.18 16.95 44.91
CA VAL A 33 -48.93 17.59 44.47
C VAL A 33 -48.46 17.00 43.15
N LEU A 34 -48.49 15.68 43.00
CA LEU A 34 -48.03 15.00 41.79
C LEU A 34 -48.93 15.26 40.57
N ARG A 35 -50.21 15.61 40.76
CA ARG A 35 -51.08 16.09 39.66
C ARG A 35 -50.57 17.36 38.98
N LEU A 36 -49.72 18.13 39.65
CA LEU A 36 -49.07 19.31 39.06
C LEU A 36 -47.92 18.91 38.12
N THR A 37 -47.47 17.66 38.17
CA THR A 37 -46.50 17.09 37.23
C THR A 37 -47.21 16.55 35.98
N GLN A 38 -46.46 16.30 34.91
CA GLN A 38 -46.96 15.64 33.71
C GLN A 38 -46.88 14.10 33.79
N ALA A 39 -46.51 13.53 34.94
CA ALA A 39 -46.43 12.09 35.13
C ALA A 39 -47.84 11.48 35.10
N ASP A 40 -48.00 10.32 34.44
CA ASP A 40 -49.26 9.58 34.49
C ASP A 40 -49.34 8.81 35.82
N ILE A 41 -50.02 9.44 36.77
CA ILE A 41 -50.22 8.94 38.14
C ILE A 41 -51.57 8.24 38.32
N LYS A 42 -52.36 8.04 37.24
CA LYS A 42 -53.66 7.33 37.33
C LYS A 42 -53.58 5.98 38.04
N PRO A 43 -52.54 5.13 37.83
CA PRO A 43 -52.44 3.87 38.56
C PRO A 43 -52.32 4.07 40.08
N ALA A 44 -51.66 5.14 40.53
CA ALA A 44 -51.59 5.46 41.96
C ALA A 44 -52.92 6.02 42.50
N GLU A 45 -53.67 6.75 41.68
CA GLU A 45 -55.03 7.21 42.02
C GLU A 45 -56.02 6.03 42.16
N GLU A 46 -55.94 5.06 41.25
CA GLU A 46 -56.73 3.82 41.31
C GLU A 46 -56.39 3.01 42.57
N ALA A 47 -55.09 2.88 42.90
CA ALA A 47 -54.64 2.22 44.12
C ALA A 47 -55.08 2.96 45.41
N LEU A 48 -55.12 4.30 45.38
CA LEU A 48 -55.68 5.12 46.46
C LEU A 48 -57.19 4.85 46.66
N GLN A 49 -57.96 4.71 45.57
CA GLN A 49 -59.38 4.37 45.66
C GLN A 49 -59.60 3.00 46.31
N VAL A 50 -58.78 2.00 45.97
CA VAL A 50 -58.82 0.67 46.62
C VAL A 50 -58.53 0.80 48.12
N ALA A 51 -57.55 1.61 48.52
CA ALA A 51 -57.24 1.86 49.94
C ALA A 51 -58.44 2.50 50.68
N LYS A 52 -59.12 3.45 50.07
CA LYS A 52 -60.34 4.09 50.61
C LYS A 52 -61.50 3.10 50.75
N GLN A 53 -61.72 2.24 49.76
CA GLN A 53 -62.76 1.21 49.80
C GLN A 53 -62.50 0.20 50.94
N LEU A 54 -61.25 -0.22 51.13
CA LEU A 54 -60.86 -1.10 52.24
C LEU A 54 -61.04 -0.43 53.61
N PHE A 55 -60.80 0.88 53.69
CA PHE A 55 -61.03 1.67 54.91
C PHE A 55 -62.53 1.75 55.24
N ALA A 56 -63.36 2.08 54.24
CA ALA A 56 -64.83 2.12 54.38
C ALA A 56 -65.42 0.75 54.77
N GLY A 57 -64.83 -0.34 54.29
CA GLY A 57 -65.19 -1.72 54.67
C GLY A 57 -64.67 -2.17 56.05
N GLY A 58 -64.05 -1.29 56.85
CA GLY A 58 -63.54 -1.58 58.18
C GLY A 58 -62.26 -2.44 58.23
N GLN A 59 -61.61 -2.70 57.08
CA GLN A 59 -60.40 -3.51 56.97
C GLN A 59 -59.14 -2.65 57.15
N PHE A 60 -59.02 -1.97 58.30
CA PHE A 60 -58.03 -0.90 58.53
C PHE A 60 -56.56 -1.31 58.30
N ALA A 61 -56.16 -2.53 58.67
CA ALA A 61 -54.79 -3.00 58.43
C ALA A 61 -54.49 -3.14 56.92
N LYS A 62 -55.43 -3.68 56.14
CA LYS A 62 -55.29 -3.80 54.68
C LYS A 62 -55.35 -2.44 53.99
N ALA A 63 -56.19 -1.52 54.48
CA ALA A 63 -56.25 -0.15 54.00
C ALA A 63 -54.92 0.59 54.21
N PHE A 64 -54.30 0.46 55.39
CA PHE A 64 -52.98 1.04 55.67
C PHE A 64 -51.90 0.50 54.71
N HIS A 65 -51.82 -0.83 54.53
CA HIS A 65 -50.84 -1.41 53.61
C HIS A 65 -51.13 -1.07 52.14
N ALA A 66 -52.40 -0.96 51.73
CA ALA A 66 -52.77 -0.50 50.39
C ALA A 66 -52.37 0.97 50.17
N ALA A 67 -52.60 1.85 51.15
CA ALA A 67 -52.17 3.25 51.09
C ALA A 67 -50.66 3.38 50.98
N LYS A 68 -49.87 2.64 51.79
CA LYS A 68 -48.41 2.66 51.70
C LYS A 68 -47.86 2.12 50.37
N ARG A 69 -48.50 1.11 49.78
CA ARG A 69 -48.13 0.62 48.44
C ARG A 69 -48.45 1.65 47.34
N ALA A 70 -49.60 2.29 47.42
CA ALA A 70 -49.99 3.34 46.49
C ALA A 70 -49.08 4.58 46.60
N GLU A 71 -48.63 4.92 47.82
CA GLU A 71 -47.62 5.97 48.07
C GLU A 71 -46.28 5.61 47.42
N SER A 72 -45.76 4.40 47.66
CA SER A 72 -44.52 3.97 47.01
C SER A 72 -44.63 3.93 45.48
N LEU A 73 -45.80 3.54 44.95
CA LEU A 73 -46.05 3.53 43.52
C LEU A 73 -46.04 4.95 42.95
N ALA A 74 -46.71 5.91 43.60
CA ALA A 74 -46.76 7.30 43.18
C ALA A 74 -45.36 7.93 43.10
N ILE A 75 -44.54 7.75 44.14
CA ILE A 75 -43.15 8.23 44.19
C ILE A 75 -42.32 7.58 43.07
N THR A 76 -42.44 6.26 42.92
CA THR A 76 -41.68 5.52 41.91
C THR A 76 -42.05 5.95 40.48
N LEU A 77 -43.34 6.21 40.20
CA LEU A 77 -43.79 6.68 38.90
C LEU A 77 -43.27 8.08 38.58
N ASP A 78 -43.29 8.99 39.55
CA ASP A 78 -42.73 10.35 39.39
C ASP A 78 -41.22 10.32 39.13
N GLU A 79 -40.47 9.53 39.90
CA GLU A 79 -39.02 9.35 39.69
C GLU A 79 -38.69 8.76 38.31
N ARG A 80 -39.45 7.73 37.91
CA ARG A 80 -39.29 7.08 36.59
C ARG A 80 -39.63 8.06 35.46
N PHE A 81 -40.70 8.85 35.62
CA PHE A 81 -41.09 9.89 34.67
C PHE A 81 -40.02 10.97 34.54
N GLY A 82 -39.50 11.49 35.65
CA GLY A 82 -38.41 12.46 35.64
C GLY A 82 -37.12 11.92 35.00
N GLY A 83 -36.84 10.63 35.15
CA GLY A 83 -35.76 9.95 34.41
C GLY A 83 -36.02 9.90 32.89
N TYR A 84 -37.24 9.52 32.49
CA TYR A 84 -37.67 9.50 31.10
C TYR A 84 -37.61 10.88 30.43
N GLN A 85 -38.16 11.92 31.07
CA GLN A 85 -38.14 13.28 30.53
C GLN A 85 -36.71 13.82 30.33
N ARG A 86 -35.80 13.54 31.28
CA ARG A 86 -34.40 13.92 31.12
C ARG A 86 -33.75 13.23 29.93
N ALA A 87 -34.00 11.94 29.73
CA ALA A 87 -33.49 11.20 28.58
C ALA A 87 -34.08 11.72 27.25
N ALA A 88 -35.39 12.00 27.22
CA ALA A 88 -36.06 12.55 26.04
C ALA A 88 -35.51 13.94 25.67
N ASN A 89 -35.31 14.81 26.66
CA ASN A 89 -34.72 16.12 26.43
C ASN A 89 -33.26 16.03 25.97
N ALA A 90 -32.46 15.13 26.55
CA ALA A 90 -31.09 14.90 26.11
C ALA A 90 -31.04 14.44 24.63
N LEU A 91 -31.93 13.54 24.22
CA LEU A 91 -32.01 13.09 22.83
C LEU A 91 -32.49 14.20 21.88
N ARG A 92 -33.47 15.03 22.28
CA ARG A 92 -33.90 16.21 21.50
C ARG A 92 -32.77 17.21 21.28
N VAL A 93 -31.99 17.50 22.33
CA VAL A 93 -30.79 18.35 22.23
C VAL A 93 -29.77 17.75 21.26
N ARG A 94 -29.57 16.42 21.31
CA ARG A 94 -28.68 15.71 20.35
C ARG A 94 -29.16 15.86 18.92
N ILE A 95 -30.45 15.63 18.65
CA ILE A 95 -31.06 15.76 17.33
C ILE A 95 -30.84 17.18 16.79
N GLN A 96 -31.12 18.21 17.59
CA GLN A 96 -30.90 19.61 17.19
C GLN A 96 -29.41 19.89 16.90
N SER A 97 -28.50 19.35 17.72
CA SER A 97 -27.06 19.48 17.47
C SER A 97 -26.65 18.83 16.16
N MET A 98 -27.14 17.62 15.87
CA MET A 98 -26.84 16.91 14.63
C MET A 98 -27.39 17.63 13.41
N GLN A 99 -28.62 18.14 13.48
CA GLN A 99 -29.25 18.92 12.40
C GLN A 99 -28.50 20.22 12.10
N ARG A 100 -28.01 20.93 13.13
CA ARG A 100 -27.17 22.13 12.95
C ARG A 100 -25.87 21.84 12.21
N LEU A 101 -25.35 20.61 12.34
CA LEU A 101 -24.17 20.12 11.63
C LEU A 101 -24.51 19.50 10.26
N GLY A 102 -25.78 19.56 9.83
CA GLY A 102 -26.24 18.94 8.59
C GLY A 102 -26.27 17.41 8.61
N LEU A 103 -26.15 16.79 9.79
CA LEU A 103 -26.20 15.34 9.94
C LEU A 103 -27.65 14.86 10.00
N ARG A 104 -27.89 13.70 9.38
CA ARG A 104 -29.20 13.05 9.37
C ARG A 104 -29.59 12.57 10.78
N ALA A 105 -30.77 12.96 11.24
CA ALA A 105 -31.26 12.66 12.59
C ALA A 105 -32.59 11.87 12.63
N ASP A 106 -33.17 11.53 11.48
CA ASP A 106 -34.49 10.89 11.35
C ASP A 106 -34.64 9.61 12.20
N LEU A 107 -33.57 8.82 12.29
CA LEU A 107 -33.58 7.58 13.09
C LEU A 107 -33.74 7.88 14.59
N LEU A 108 -33.12 8.95 15.08
CA LEU A 108 -33.25 9.38 16.48
C LEU A 108 -34.62 10.00 16.75
N GLU A 109 -35.20 10.71 15.77
CA GLU A 109 -36.57 11.22 15.85
C GLU A 109 -37.59 10.08 15.91
N ALA A 110 -37.45 9.06 15.06
CA ALA A 110 -38.30 7.86 15.11
C ALA A 110 -38.19 7.13 16.45
N ILE A 111 -37.00 7.14 17.06
CA ILE A 111 -36.79 6.60 18.41
C ILE A 111 -37.54 7.40 19.48
N LEU A 112 -37.61 8.73 19.39
CA LEU A 112 -38.45 9.53 20.30
C LEU A 112 -39.92 9.10 20.22
N THR A 113 -40.46 8.98 19.02
CA THR A 113 -41.85 8.53 18.81
C THR A 113 -42.08 7.12 19.35
N ARG A 114 -41.16 6.19 19.07
CA ARG A 114 -41.23 4.82 19.59
C ARG A 114 -41.16 4.76 21.12
N ALA A 115 -40.40 5.64 21.75
CA ALA A 115 -40.33 5.73 23.21
C ALA A 115 -41.67 6.22 23.79
N GLU A 116 -42.33 7.19 23.14
CA GLU A 116 -43.66 7.67 23.53
C GLU A 116 -44.72 6.56 23.38
N GLU A 117 -44.73 5.83 22.27
CA GLU A 117 -45.59 4.66 22.07
C GLU A 117 -45.35 3.59 23.15
N LYS A 118 -44.09 3.38 23.54
CA LYS A 118 -43.71 2.42 24.57
C LYS A 118 -44.24 2.83 25.94
N VAL A 119 -44.16 4.11 26.29
CA VAL A 119 -44.78 4.65 27.52
C VAL A 119 -46.29 4.36 27.53
N LEU A 120 -46.98 4.65 26.42
CA LEU A 120 -48.43 4.47 26.28
C LEU A 120 -48.85 2.99 26.31
N SER A 121 -48.02 2.09 25.79
CA SER A 121 -48.30 0.64 25.83
C SER A 121 -48.32 0.07 27.25
N GLY A 122 -47.68 0.76 28.20
CA GLY A 122 -47.62 0.37 29.60
C GLY A 122 -46.85 -0.92 29.87
N SER A 123 -46.77 -1.28 31.14
CA SER A 123 -46.21 -2.51 31.67
C SER A 123 -47.04 -2.98 32.85
N TRP A 124 -47.23 -4.28 33.00
CA TRP A 124 -47.95 -4.84 34.14
C TRP A 124 -47.01 -4.95 35.35
N GLU A 125 -47.32 -4.24 36.42
CA GLU A 125 -46.60 -4.29 37.71
C GLU A 125 -47.63 -4.54 38.83
N ASP A 126 -47.40 -5.55 39.67
CA ASP A 126 -48.26 -5.90 40.81
C ASP A 126 -49.77 -5.98 40.51
N GLY A 127 -50.14 -6.42 39.30
CA GLY A 127 -51.53 -6.56 38.86
C GLY A 127 -52.20 -5.27 38.36
N MET A 128 -51.43 -4.17 38.21
CA MET A 128 -51.88 -2.91 37.62
C MET A 128 -51.09 -2.60 36.35
N LEU A 129 -51.75 -1.96 35.37
CA LEU A 129 -51.08 -1.43 34.18
C LEU A 129 -50.48 -0.07 34.51
N VAL A 130 -49.16 0.05 34.47
CA VAL A 130 -48.43 1.30 34.73
C VAL A 130 -47.70 1.78 33.48
N PRO A 131 -47.46 3.08 33.30
CA PRO A 131 -46.66 3.59 32.18
C PRO A 131 -45.23 3.01 32.17
N ASN A 132 -44.77 2.56 31.00
CA ASN A 132 -43.46 1.91 30.89
C ASN A 132 -42.32 2.92 30.67
N TYR A 133 -42.12 3.78 31.66
CA TYR A 133 -41.06 4.79 31.63
C TYR A 133 -39.65 4.19 31.65
N VAL A 134 -39.47 3.00 32.25
CA VAL A 134 -38.15 2.37 32.41
C VAL A 134 -37.60 1.90 31.06
N GLU A 135 -38.39 1.16 30.27
CA GLU A 135 -37.93 0.69 28.96
C GLU A 135 -37.82 1.84 27.97
N ALA A 136 -38.77 2.79 27.98
CA ALA A 136 -38.71 3.99 27.17
C ALA A 136 -37.43 4.81 27.46
N ARG A 137 -37.12 5.04 28.74
CA ARG A 137 -35.88 5.71 29.16
C ARG A 137 -34.63 5.01 28.64
N ARG A 138 -34.53 3.68 28.81
CA ARG A 138 -33.37 2.91 28.33
C ARG A 138 -33.18 3.02 26.82
N LEU A 139 -34.28 3.01 26.07
CA LEU A 139 -34.27 3.16 24.61
C LEU A 139 -33.72 4.54 24.22
N LEU A 140 -34.17 5.60 24.90
CA LEU A 140 -33.71 6.97 24.69
C LEU A 140 -32.23 7.18 25.08
N GLU A 141 -31.81 6.67 26.25
CA GLU A 141 -30.42 6.79 26.73
C GLU A 141 -29.44 6.09 25.77
N ARG A 142 -29.81 4.89 25.27
CA ARG A 142 -29.01 4.18 24.27
C ARG A 142 -28.89 4.96 22.98
N ALA A 143 -30.00 5.52 22.49
CA ALA A 143 -30.01 6.31 21.27
C ALA A 143 -29.21 7.62 21.40
N GLU A 144 -29.20 8.25 22.57
CA GLU A 144 -28.35 9.43 22.82
C GLU A 144 -26.87 9.05 22.77
N GLN A 145 -26.49 7.92 23.38
CA GLN A 145 -25.11 7.43 23.36
C GLN A 145 -24.65 7.09 21.94
N GLU A 146 -25.47 6.36 21.18
CA GLU A 146 -25.18 6.01 19.78
C GLU A 146 -25.11 7.26 18.90
N GLY A 147 -26.04 8.22 19.06
CA GLY A 147 -26.04 9.49 18.34
C GLY A 147 -24.82 10.35 18.67
N ARG A 148 -24.39 10.39 19.94
CA ARG A 148 -23.16 11.08 20.35
C ARG A 148 -21.92 10.45 19.73
N ALA A 149 -21.82 9.12 19.76
CA ALA A 149 -20.70 8.41 19.14
C ALA A 149 -20.65 8.66 17.63
N PHE A 150 -21.81 8.62 16.96
CA PHE A 150 -21.92 8.92 15.54
C PHE A 150 -21.52 10.36 15.22
N GLN A 151 -22.01 11.35 15.97
CA GLN A 151 -21.63 12.75 15.77
C GLN A 151 -20.11 12.94 15.88
N HIS A 152 -19.47 12.36 16.88
CA HIS A 152 -18.01 12.44 17.01
C HIS A 152 -17.26 11.80 15.83
N LYS A 153 -17.76 10.70 15.28
CA LYS A 153 -17.19 10.10 14.07
C LYS A 153 -17.39 11.01 12.86
N ALA A 154 -18.57 11.58 12.70
CA ALA A 154 -18.90 12.48 11.60
C ALA A 154 -18.05 13.76 11.62
N GLU A 155 -17.82 14.35 12.80
CA GLU A 155 -16.92 15.50 12.96
C GLU A 155 -15.48 15.16 12.55
N ARG A 156 -14.96 13.99 12.95
CA ARG A 156 -13.64 13.52 12.52
C ARG A 156 -13.58 13.29 11.02
N ALA A 157 -14.62 12.70 10.44
CA ALA A 157 -14.71 12.48 8.99
C ALA A 157 -14.75 13.82 8.24
N SER A 158 -15.54 14.79 8.70
CA SER A 158 -15.60 16.14 8.13
C SER A 158 -14.24 16.83 8.17
N ASN A 159 -13.52 16.76 9.29
CA ASN A 159 -12.16 17.28 9.38
C ASN A 159 -11.21 16.55 8.44
N GLY A 160 -11.37 15.23 8.29
CA GLY A 160 -10.61 14.42 7.33
C GLY A 160 -10.84 14.89 5.89
N ILE A 161 -12.10 15.09 5.50
CA ILE A 161 -12.49 15.60 4.18
C ILE A 161 -11.87 16.97 3.93
N PHE A 162 -11.93 17.87 4.91
CA PHE A 162 -11.29 19.18 4.81
C PHE A 162 -9.76 19.08 4.60
N MET A 163 -9.08 18.19 5.34
CA MET A 163 -7.65 17.95 5.13
C MET A 163 -7.35 17.34 3.75
N ALA A 164 -8.25 16.50 3.25
CA ALA A 164 -8.15 15.93 1.90
C ALA A 164 -8.31 17.00 0.82
N GLU A 165 -9.24 17.94 0.99
CA GLU A 165 -9.43 19.11 0.12
C GLU A 165 -8.16 19.97 0.08
N LEU A 166 -7.63 20.36 1.24
CA LEU A 166 -6.36 21.10 1.33
C LEU A 166 -5.19 20.33 0.67
N ALA A 167 -5.15 19.01 0.84
CA ALA A 167 -4.13 18.18 0.21
C ALA A 167 -4.23 18.20 -1.32
N ILE A 168 -5.45 18.18 -1.87
CA ILE A 168 -5.71 18.31 -3.31
C ILE A 168 -5.32 19.70 -3.81
N GLU A 169 -5.80 20.78 -3.17
CA GLU A 169 -5.48 22.16 -3.54
C GLU A 169 -3.97 22.38 -3.59
N SER A 170 -3.27 21.85 -2.59
CA SER A 170 -1.82 22.01 -2.50
C SER A 170 -1.05 21.33 -3.65
N ILE A 171 -1.65 20.40 -4.41
CA ILE A 171 -1.08 19.87 -5.68
C ILE A 171 -1.22 20.93 -6.78
N GLY A 172 -2.37 21.60 -6.88
CA GLY A 172 -2.58 22.70 -7.83
C GLY A 172 -1.64 23.89 -7.60
N GLU A 173 -1.14 24.07 -6.37
CA GLU A 173 -0.17 25.10 -6.02
C GLU A 173 1.30 24.77 -6.39
N ILE A 174 1.57 23.60 -6.98
CA ILE A 174 2.92 23.25 -7.43
C ILE A 174 3.39 24.26 -8.47
N LYS A 175 4.51 24.94 -8.17
CA LYS A 175 5.15 25.89 -9.08
C LYS A 175 6.02 25.14 -10.10
N GLY A 176 6.07 25.66 -11.32
CA GLY A 176 6.91 25.11 -12.40
C GLY A 176 6.16 24.70 -13.66
N PRO A 177 4.93 24.15 -13.62
CA PRO A 177 4.17 23.86 -14.84
C PRO A 177 3.92 25.13 -15.67
N ALA A 178 4.05 25.02 -16.99
CA ALA A 178 3.81 26.13 -17.91
C ALA A 178 2.34 26.57 -17.95
N ASP A 179 1.42 25.62 -17.82
CA ASP A 179 -0.02 25.85 -17.64
C ASP A 179 -0.49 25.27 -16.29
N PRO A 180 -0.54 26.10 -15.23
CA PRO A 180 -0.95 25.65 -13.90
C PRO A 180 -2.39 25.11 -13.85
N ILE A 181 -3.28 25.59 -14.71
CA ILE A 181 -4.70 25.20 -14.70
C ILE A 181 -4.85 23.80 -15.30
N ALA A 182 -4.25 23.56 -16.46
CA ALA A 182 -4.26 22.24 -17.08
C ALA A 182 -3.54 21.20 -16.20
N PHE A 183 -2.41 21.59 -15.59
CA PHE A 183 -1.70 20.76 -14.64
C PHE A 183 -2.57 20.34 -13.46
N ALA A 184 -3.18 21.32 -12.78
CA ALA A 184 -4.02 21.07 -11.61
C ALA A 184 -5.14 20.10 -11.98
N HIS A 185 -5.90 20.39 -13.04
CA HIS A 185 -7.02 19.55 -13.48
C HIS A 185 -6.60 18.09 -13.75
N GLY A 186 -5.49 17.88 -14.47
CA GLY A 186 -5.00 16.52 -14.75
C GLY A 186 -4.52 15.79 -13.50
N ALA A 187 -3.87 16.50 -12.56
CA ALA A 187 -3.31 15.92 -11.35
C ALA A 187 -4.36 15.67 -10.25
N THR A 188 -5.43 16.48 -10.19
CA THR A 188 -6.41 16.46 -9.09
C THR A 188 -7.73 15.80 -9.44
N SER A 189 -8.16 15.74 -10.71
CA SER A 189 -9.48 15.26 -11.11
C SER A 189 -9.88 13.90 -10.52
N GLY A 190 -8.95 12.93 -10.49
CA GLY A 190 -9.19 11.63 -9.86
C GLY A 190 -9.38 11.70 -8.35
N LEU A 191 -8.69 12.61 -7.66
CA LEU A 191 -8.83 12.83 -6.22
C LEU A 191 -10.09 13.62 -5.88
N GLU A 192 -10.48 14.58 -6.72
CA GLU A 192 -11.73 15.33 -6.61
C GLU A 192 -12.96 14.40 -6.70
N GLY A 193 -12.92 13.42 -7.61
CA GLY A 193 -13.94 12.37 -7.67
C GLY A 193 -14.05 11.56 -6.37
N LEU A 194 -12.91 11.16 -5.79
CA LEU A 194 -12.89 10.48 -4.49
C LEU A 194 -13.37 11.36 -3.34
N LEU A 195 -13.08 12.67 -3.38
CA LEU A 195 -13.57 13.63 -2.38
C LEU A 195 -15.10 13.75 -2.44
N GLN A 196 -15.67 13.79 -3.65
CA GLN A 196 -17.12 13.73 -3.84
C GLN A 196 -17.71 12.43 -3.29
N ASP A 197 -17.03 11.30 -3.41
CA ASP A 197 -17.51 10.05 -2.84
C ASP A 197 -17.40 10.04 -1.31
N ALA A 198 -16.32 10.58 -0.72
CA ALA A 198 -16.19 10.73 0.72
C ALA A 198 -17.30 11.62 1.33
N THR A 199 -17.64 12.72 0.65
CA THR A 199 -18.73 13.62 1.07
C THR A 199 -20.09 12.94 0.96
N LYS A 200 -20.35 12.15 -0.09
CA LYS A 200 -21.56 11.32 -0.21
C LYS A 200 -21.66 10.27 0.89
N GLU A 201 -20.58 9.54 1.18
CA GLU A 201 -20.54 8.54 2.26
C GLU A 201 -20.89 9.17 3.61
N LEU A 202 -20.34 10.36 3.90
CA LEU A 202 -20.68 11.10 5.12
C LEU A 202 -22.16 11.50 5.16
N ALA A 203 -22.71 11.99 4.04
CA ALA A 203 -24.12 12.35 3.92
C ALA A 203 -25.07 11.14 4.11
N LEU A 204 -24.64 9.95 3.69
CA LEU A 204 -25.37 8.69 3.88
C LEU A 204 -25.26 8.14 5.31
N GLY A 205 -24.40 8.73 6.15
CA GLY A 205 -24.18 8.31 7.54
C GLY A 205 -23.06 7.29 7.72
N ASN A 206 -22.23 7.05 6.70
CA ASN A 206 -21.04 6.21 6.81
C ASN A 206 -19.80 7.07 7.13
N ALA A 207 -19.73 7.56 8.38
CA ALA A 207 -18.64 8.41 8.82
C ALA A 207 -17.27 7.70 8.81
N ASP A 208 -17.22 6.40 9.14
CA ASP A 208 -15.97 5.64 9.15
C ASP A 208 -15.42 5.46 7.74
N GLY A 209 -16.28 5.11 6.77
CA GLY A 209 -15.91 5.01 5.35
C GLY A 209 -15.45 6.35 4.76
N ALA A 210 -16.17 7.44 5.05
CA ALA A 210 -15.76 8.78 4.62
C ALA A 210 -14.37 9.17 5.16
N ALA A 211 -14.09 8.85 6.43
CA ALA A 211 -12.79 9.12 7.05
C ALA A 211 -11.66 8.25 6.49
N GLU A 212 -11.94 7.03 6.03
CA GLU A 212 -10.98 6.17 5.32
C GLU A 212 -10.64 6.74 3.95
N VAL A 213 -11.65 7.06 3.14
CA VAL A 213 -11.45 7.64 1.80
C VAL A 213 -10.68 8.96 1.89
N ALA A 214 -11.00 9.82 2.86
CA ALA A 214 -10.28 11.08 3.07
C ALA A 214 -8.80 10.86 3.42
N ARG A 215 -8.47 9.87 4.26
CA ARG A 215 -7.08 9.51 4.57
C ARG A 215 -6.33 9.03 3.34
N ASP A 216 -6.97 8.22 2.52
CA ASP A 216 -6.38 7.71 1.27
C ASP A 216 -6.10 8.84 0.27
N ILE A 217 -7.00 9.84 0.18
CA ILE A 217 -6.78 11.03 -0.65
C ILE A 217 -5.53 11.78 -0.19
N VAL A 218 -5.39 12.05 1.11
CA VAL A 218 -4.21 12.74 1.66
C VAL A 218 -2.93 11.97 1.34
N ALA A 219 -2.93 10.65 1.51
CA ALA A 219 -1.77 9.80 1.21
C ALA A 219 -1.42 9.82 -0.29
N LYS A 220 -2.43 9.69 -1.17
CA LYS A 220 -2.23 9.77 -2.62
C LYS A 220 -1.74 11.14 -3.07
N ALA A 221 -2.29 12.22 -2.52
CA ALA A 221 -1.85 13.57 -2.80
C ALA A 221 -0.38 13.80 -2.42
N ALA A 222 0.03 13.35 -1.23
CA ALA A 222 1.42 13.40 -0.80
C ALA A 222 2.34 12.56 -1.70
N HIS A 223 1.87 11.38 -2.13
CA HIS A 223 2.60 10.52 -3.07
C HIS A 223 2.81 11.22 -4.42
N LEU A 224 1.75 11.78 -5.02
CA LEU A 224 1.81 12.48 -6.30
C LEU A 224 2.77 13.68 -6.25
N LYS A 225 2.75 14.46 -5.18
CA LYS A 225 3.71 15.57 -4.98
C LYS A 225 5.16 15.11 -5.00
N LYS A 226 5.45 14.06 -4.22
CA LYS A 226 6.78 13.48 -4.16
C LYS A 226 7.19 12.93 -5.53
N ARG A 227 6.28 12.21 -6.18
CA ARG A 227 6.48 11.61 -7.50
C ARG A 227 6.75 12.66 -8.58
N TYR A 228 6.03 13.77 -8.57
CA TYR A 228 6.26 14.92 -9.47
C TYR A 228 7.69 15.46 -9.30
N ALA A 229 8.11 15.74 -8.06
CA ALA A 229 9.44 16.27 -7.79
C ALA A 229 10.57 15.29 -8.17
N GLU A 230 10.38 14.00 -7.94
CA GLU A 230 11.32 12.95 -8.36
C GLU A 230 11.39 12.82 -9.88
N THR A 231 10.24 12.88 -10.56
CA THR A 231 10.15 12.79 -12.03
C THR A 231 10.85 13.98 -12.69
N LEU A 232 10.62 15.19 -12.18
CA LEU A 232 11.27 16.39 -12.68
C LEU A 232 12.80 16.27 -12.57
N LYS A 233 13.31 15.86 -11.39
CA LYS A 233 14.74 15.63 -11.18
C LYS A 233 15.31 14.54 -12.09
N SER A 234 14.57 13.46 -12.31
CA SER A 234 14.97 12.37 -13.21
C SER A 234 15.07 12.85 -14.66
N LEU A 235 14.11 13.64 -15.13
CA LEU A 235 14.14 14.24 -16.47
C LEU A 235 15.29 15.22 -16.63
N ASP A 236 15.52 16.10 -15.65
CA ASP A 236 16.64 17.06 -15.66
C ASP A 236 18.00 16.33 -15.69
N ALA A 237 18.15 15.27 -14.88
CA ALA A 237 19.36 14.45 -14.87
C ALA A 237 19.56 13.69 -16.19
N THR A 238 18.49 13.16 -16.77
CA THR A 238 18.52 12.45 -18.06
C THR A 238 18.92 13.39 -19.19
N GLU A 239 18.38 14.62 -19.22
CA GLU A 239 18.79 15.65 -20.18
C GLU A 239 20.25 16.06 -20.02
N ALA A 240 20.72 16.25 -18.78
CA ALA A 240 22.12 16.57 -18.51
C ALA A 240 23.06 15.45 -18.98
N GLN A 241 22.70 14.19 -18.71
CA GLN A 241 23.44 13.03 -19.19
C GLN A 241 23.46 12.98 -20.72
N MET A 242 22.32 13.23 -21.38
CA MET A 242 22.29 13.30 -22.85
C MET A 242 23.16 14.43 -23.40
N ALA A 243 23.16 15.60 -22.76
CA ALA A 243 24.02 16.72 -23.16
C ALA A 243 25.51 16.36 -23.02
N GLN A 244 25.88 15.61 -21.98
CA GLN A 244 27.23 15.08 -21.82
C GLN A 244 27.58 14.08 -22.94
N LEU A 245 26.69 13.11 -23.23
CA LEU A 245 26.89 12.16 -24.32
C LEU A 245 27.07 12.88 -25.66
N ARG A 246 26.30 13.94 -25.92
CA ARG A 246 26.46 14.80 -27.10
C ARG A 246 27.81 15.52 -27.11
N GLY A 247 28.28 16.03 -25.97
CA GLY A 247 29.61 16.62 -25.82
C GLY A 247 30.75 15.64 -26.12
N GLU A 248 30.53 14.35 -25.87
CA GLU A 248 31.44 13.25 -26.23
C GLU A 248 31.32 12.81 -27.70
N GLY A 249 30.40 13.40 -28.48
CA GLY A 249 30.18 13.12 -29.89
C GLY A 249 29.21 11.97 -30.18
N ILE A 250 28.40 11.56 -29.19
CA ILE A 250 27.42 10.47 -29.31
C ILE A 250 26.11 11.02 -29.88
N LEU A 251 25.55 10.35 -30.90
CA LEU A 251 24.23 10.70 -31.44
C LEU A 251 23.14 10.09 -30.55
N THR A 252 22.31 10.94 -29.95
CA THR A 252 21.14 10.57 -29.12
C THR A 252 19.84 10.78 -29.90
N ASN A 253 19.77 10.30 -31.14
CA ASN A 253 18.64 10.62 -32.03
C ASN A 253 17.35 9.92 -31.55
N GLY A 254 16.27 10.69 -31.39
CA GLY A 254 14.93 10.19 -31.02
C GLY A 254 14.55 10.43 -29.55
N THR A 255 15.49 10.27 -28.63
CA THR A 255 15.25 10.40 -27.17
C THR A 255 14.90 11.84 -26.75
N GLU A 256 15.35 12.86 -27.48
CA GLU A 256 14.98 14.27 -27.22
C GLU A 256 13.48 14.53 -27.43
N GLY A 257 12.90 13.95 -28.49
CA GLY A 257 11.47 14.04 -28.75
C GLY A 257 10.67 13.37 -27.64
N GLU A 258 11.15 12.25 -27.14
CA GLU A 258 10.51 11.51 -26.05
C GLU A 258 10.61 12.22 -24.69
N ILE A 259 11.76 12.83 -24.36
CA ILE A 259 11.89 13.66 -23.16
C ILE A 259 10.92 14.83 -23.21
N ARG A 260 10.80 15.51 -24.36
CA ARG A 260 9.82 16.58 -24.54
C ARG A 260 8.40 16.08 -24.32
N ILE A 261 8.03 14.93 -24.88
CA ILE A 261 6.70 14.32 -24.66
C ILE A 261 6.49 13.99 -23.17
N ALA A 262 7.51 13.47 -22.49
CA ALA A 262 7.43 13.17 -21.06
C ALA A 262 7.22 14.45 -20.23
N ARG A 263 7.89 15.55 -20.57
CA ARG A 263 7.68 16.87 -19.95
C ARG A 263 6.29 17.43 -20.23
N GLU A 264 5.84 17.43 -21.47
CA GLU A 264 4.48 17.86 -21.83
C GLU A 264 3.40 17.04 -21.11
N THR A 265 3.64 15.74 -20.92
CA THR A 265 2.75 14.85 -20.15
C THR A 265 2.74 15.22 -18.67
N LEU A 266 3.91 15.52 -18.10
CA LEU A 266 4.06 15.99 -16.72
C LEU A 266 3.37 17.35 -16.51
N GLU A 267 3.51 18.27 -17.47
CA GLU A 267 2.87 19.60 -17.47
C GLU A 267 1.34 19.50 -17.54
N LYS A 268 0.79 18.48 -18.19
CA LYS A 268 -0.65 18.18 -18.20
C LYS A 268 -1.16 17.55 -16.90
N GLY A 269 -0.32 17.40 -15.87
CA GLY A 269 -0.70 16.80 -14.58
C GLY A 269 -0.75 15.26 -14.58
N LEU A 270 -0.36 14.61 -15.69
CA LEU A 270 -0.31 13.15 -15.79
C LEU A 270 0.99 12.60 -15.19
N ILE A 271 1.11 12.74 -13.86
CA ILE A 271 2.34 12.49 -13.11
C ILE A 271 2.83 11.04 -13.25
N GLU A 272 1.95 10.05 -13.03
CA GLU A 272 2.38 8.63 -13.08
C GLU A 272 2.78 8.17 -14.49
N PRO A 273 2.02 8.48 -15.55
CA PRO A 273 2.48 8.23 -16.92
C PRO A 273 3.83 8.89 -17.23
N ALA A 274 4.01 10.17 -16.86
CA ALA A 274 5.26 10.87 -17.07
C ALA A 274 6.43 10.24 -16.30
N ALA A 275 6.20 9.79 -15.06
CA ALA A 275 7.21 9.10 -14.26
C ALA A 275 7.64 7.76 -14.89
N ALA A 276 6.70 7.01 -15.46
CA ALA A 276 7.01 5.78 -16.19
C ALA A 276 7.83 6.05 -17.46
N MET A 277 7.48 7.11 -18.21
CA MET A 277 8.26 7.55 -19.38
C MET A 277 9.67 7.99 -18.97
N ALA A 278 9.81 8.78 -17.90
CA ALA A 278 11.10 9.23 -17.39
C ALA A 278 12.02 8.06 -17.00
N ALA A 279 11.49 7.06 -16.28
CA ALA A 279 12.24 5.87 -15.91
C ALA A 279 12.71 5.06 -17.14
N ARG A 280 11.86 4.94 -18.16
CA ARG A 280 12.22 4.29 -19.43
C ARG A 280 13.35 5.05 -20.13
N LEU A 281 13.20 6.38 -20.26
CA LEU A 281 14.19 7.25 -20.91
C LEU A 281 15.54 7.22 -20.21
N GLN A 282 15.55 7.24 -18.89
CA GLN A 282 16.77 7.09 -18.11
C GLN A 282 17.47 5.75 -18.45
N GLY A 283 16.73 4.64 -18.46
CA GLY A 283 17.28 3.33 -18.81
C GLY A 283 17.82 3.26 -20.24
N GLU A 284 17.15 3.91 -21.20
CA GLU A 284 17.60 3.99 -22.59
C GLU A 284 18.90 4.81 -22.73
N VAL A 285 18.98 5.97 -22.07
CA VAL A 285 20.18 6.82 -22.08
C VAL A 285 21.36 6.10 -21.42
N GLU A 286 21.14 5.40 -20.31
CA GLU A 286 22.15 4.57 -19.67
C GLU A 286 22.60 3.41 -20.58
N ALA A 287 21.67 2.76 -21.29
CA ALA A 287 21.99 1.70 -22.24
C ALA A 287 22.84 2.22 -23.41
N ILE A 288 22.52 3.40 -23.97
CA ILE A 288 23.31 4.06 -25.01
C ILE A 288 24.72 4.36 -24.50
N ALA A 289 24.83 4.97 -23.31
CA ALA A 289 26.12 5.30 -22.70
C ALA A 289 26.99 4.05 -22.46
N ASN A 290 26.37 2.94 -22.03
CA ASN A 290 27.06 1.67 -21.81
C ASN A 290 27.50 1.02 -23.13
N ALA A 291 26.62 1.01 -24.14
CA ALA A 291 26.94 0.47 -25.46
C ALA A 291 28.08 1.27 -26.11
N TYR A 292 28.04 2.60 -26.02
CA TYR A 292 29.12 3.46 -26.51
C TYR A 292 30.46 3.14 -25.84
N ARG A 293 30.52 3.14 -24.50
CA ARG A 293 31.77 2.82 -23.76
C ARG A 293 32.32 1.44 -24.11
N LYS A 294 31.44 0.43 -24.22
CA LYS A 294 31.85 -0.92 -24.64
C LYS A 294 32.37 -0.95 -26.07
N ALA A 295 31.70 -0.26 -26.99
CA ALA A 295 32.10 -0.23 -28.39
C ALA A 295 33.43 0.51 -28.58
N THR A 296 33.65 1.64 -27.92
CA THR A 296 34.89 2.42 -28.08
C THR A 296 36.09 1.77 -27.42
N LEU A 297 35.95 1.29 -26.17
CA LEU A 297 37.01 0.53 -25.50
C LEU A 297 37.28 -0.79 -26.23
N GLY A 298 36.23 -1.53 -26.57
CA GLY A 298 36.36 -2.80 -27.29
C GLY A 298 37.01 -2.65 -28.67
N LEU A 299 36.74 -1.55 -29.37
CA LEU A 299 37.38 -1.24 -30.64
C LEU A 299 38.86 -0.91 -30.48
N ALA A 300 39.22 -0.09 -29.48
CA ALA A 300 40.62 0.22 -29.19
C ALA A 300 41.41 -1.04 -28.80
N ASP A 301 40.85 -1.88 -27.93
CA ASP A 301 41.47 -3.14 -27.50
C ASP A 301 41.59 -4.14 -28.67
N ALA A 302 40.55 -4.26 -29.50
CA ALA A 302 40.58 -5.13 -30.67
C ALA A 302 41.61 -4.67 -31.71
N GLU A 303 41.79 -3.36 -31.91
CA GLU A 303 42.80 -2.81 -32.81
C GLU A 303 44.23 -3.10 -32.32
N ILE A 304 44.48 -2.94 -31.02
CA ILE A 304 45.79 -3.25 -30.41
C ILE A 304 46.08 -4.76 -30.52
N LEU A 305 45.11 -5.61 -30.17
CA LEU A 305 45.25 -7.06 -30.26
C LEU A 305 45.46 -7.51 -31.70
N TYR A 306 44.72 -6.95 -32.65
CA TYR A 306 44.87 -7.29 -34.06
C TYR A 306 46.25 -6.87 -34.59
N GLY A 307 46.73 -5.66 -34.27
CA GLY A 307 48.06 -5.20 -34.66
C GLY A 307 49.18 -6.10 -34.12
N ARG A 308 49.06 -6.58 -32.88
CA ARG A 308 49.97 -7.58 -32.31
C ARG A 308 49.87 -8.93 -33.03
N LEU A 309 48.66 -9.42 -33.29
CA LEU A 309 48.49 -10.69 -33.99
C LEU A 309 49.01 -10.62 -35.43
N GLN A 310 48.86 -9.47 -36.11
CA GLN A 310 49.41 -9.24 -37.44
C GLN A 310 50.94 -9.26 -37.47
N SER A 311 51.62 -8.65 -36.49
CA SER A 311 53.09 -8.74 -36.39
C SER A 311 53.57 -10.17 -36.11
N GLU A 312 52.71 -10.99 -35.50
CA GLU A 312 52.89 -12.43 -35.31
C GLU A 312 52.39 -13.28 -36.51
N GLY A 313 52.12 -12.68 -37.67
CA GLY A 313 51.78 -13.40 -38.90
C GLY A 313 50.33 -13.90 -39.01
N PHE A 314 49.41 -13.42 -38.16
CA PHE A 314 47.98 -13.69 -38.30
C PHE A 314 47.33 -12.74 -39.31
N GLN A 315 46.71 -13.31 -40.34
CA GLN A 315 45.87 -12.58 -41.29
C GLN A 315 44.50 -13.27 -41.34
N SER A 316 43.46 -12.55 -40.93
CA SER A 316 42.08 -13.04 -41.01
C SER A 316 41.21 -11.97 -41.64
N TYR A 317 40.75 -12.27 -42.85
CA TYR A 317 39.82 -11.42 -43.58
C TYR A 317 38.53 -11.16 -42.78
N GLU A 318 38.01 -12.19 -42.10
CA GLU A 318 36.81 -12.06 -41.25
C GLU A 318 37.01 -11.07 -40.10
N ALA A 319 38.17 -11.11 -39.44
CA ALA A 319 38.46 -10.21 -38.32
C ALA A 319 38.66 -8.76 -38.80
N GLU A 320 39.30 -8.58 -39.95
CA GLU A 320 39.54 -7.27 -40.55
C GLU A 320 38.23 -6.60 -41.01
N VAL A 321 37.35 -7.37 -41.66
CA VAL A 321 36.01 -6.90 -42.03
C VAL A 321 35.20 -6.57 -40.77
N ALA A 322 35.25 -7.41 -39.73
CA ALA A 322 34.52 -7.18 -38.49
C ALA A 322 34.97 -5.91 -37.76
N ILE A 323 36.28 -5.64 -37.65
CA ILE A 323 36.80 -4.39 -37.07
C ILE A 323 36.41 -3.18 -37.92
N ARG A 324 36.52 -3.29 -39.26
CA ARG A 324 36.12 -2.21 -40.18
C ARG A 324 34.64 -1.87 -40.05
N ASP A 325 33.79 -2.88 -40.00
CA ASP A 325 32.34 -2.73 -39.84
C ASP A 325 31.99 -2.17 -38.47
N ALA A 326 32.65 -2.64 -37.40
CA ALA A 326 32.51 -2.06 -36.07
C ALA A 326 32.88 -0.56 -36.05
N ARG A 327 34.01 -0.18 -36.69
CA ARG A 327 34.44 1.22 -36.79
C ARG A 327 33.40 2.07 -37.53
N ARG A 328 32.83 1.54 -38.61
CA ARG A 328 31.76 2.20 -39.37
C ARG A 328 30.51 2.37 -38.49
N LEU A 329 30.08 1.32 -37.80
CA LEU A 329 28.90 1.34 -36.95
C LEU A 329 29.05 2.30 -35.75
N VAL A 330 30.25 2.42 -35.18
CA VAL A 330 30.53 3.44 -34.14
C VAL A 330 30.36 4.86 -34.70
N ARG A 331 30.81 5.13 -35.93
CA ARG A 331 30.61 6.45 -36.58
C ARG A 331 29.15 6.72 -36.94
N GLU A 332 28.40 5.69 -37.31
CA GLU A 332 26.96 5.76 -37.59
C GLU A 332 26.10 5.75 -36.30
N ALA A 333 26.73 5.78 -35.12
CA ALA A 333 26.11 5.70 -33.79
C ALA A 333 25.25 4.46 -33.52
N ASN A 334 25.54 3.36 -34.19
CA ASN A 334 24.92 2.07 -33.93
C ASN A 334 25.83 1.22 -33.01
N TYR A 335 25.97 1.67 -31.77
CA TYR A 335 26.92 1.10 -30.81
C TYR A 335 26.60 -0.35 -30.43
N ALA A 336 25.32 -0.70 -30.32
CA ALA A 336 24.89 -2.06 -30.00
C ALA A 336 25.37 -3.07 -31.06
N ARG A 337 25.15 -2.76 -32.34
CA ARG A 337 25.67 -3.61 -33.44
C ARG A 337 27.19 -3.57 -33.52
N ALA A 338 27.82 -2.44 -33.23
CA ALA A 338 29.28 -2.38 -33.19
C ALA A 338 29.86 -3.38 -32.16
N VAL A 339 29.25 -3.49 -30.98
CA VAL A 339 29.64 -4.49 -29.97
C VAL A 339 29.52 -5.91 -30.50
N GLU A 340 28.43 -6.27 -31.19
CA GLU A 340 28.27 -7.61 -31.78
C GLU A 340 29.37 -7.94 -32.80
N HIS A 341 29.75 -6.97 -33.64
CA HIS A 341 30.84 -7.16 -34.60
C HIS A 341 32.21 -7.28 -33.91
N LEU A 342 32.43 -6.53 -32.83
CA LEU A 342 33.64 -6.67 -32.01
C LEU A 342 33.71 -8.05 -31.33
N GLU A 343 32.60 -8.57 -30.80
CA GLU A 343 32.55 -9.91 -30.22
C GLU A 343 32.93 -11.00 -31.23
N ARG A 344 32.48 -10.87 -32.49
CA ARG A 344 32.89 -11.78 -33.57
C ARG A 344 34.41 -11.71 -33.83
N ALA A 345 34.99 -10.51 -33.85
CA ALA A 345 36.43 -10.32 -34.02
C ALA A 345 37.22 -10.92 -32.84
N LEU A 346 36.78 -10.65 -31.60
CA LEU A 346 37.38 -11.20 -30.38
C LEU A 346 37.32 -12.74 -30.36
N HIS A 347 36.22 -13.34 -30.82
CA HIS A 347 36.14 -14.79 -30.98
C HIS A 347 37.15 -15.34 -31.99
N ALA A 348 37.38 -14.65 -33.10
CA ALA A 348 38.41 -15.04 -34.07
C ALA A 348 39.82 -14.93 -33.45
N PHE A 349 40.09 -13.90 -32.66
CA PHE A 349 41.34 -13.74 -31.93
C PHE A 349 41.55 -14.86 -30.92
N ALA A 350 40.53 -15.17 -30.11
CA ALA A 350 40.58 -16.24 -29.12
C ALA A 350 40.84 -17.61 -29.76
N ARG A 351 40.22 -17.90 -30.91
CA ARG A 351 40.51 -19.13 -31.68
C ARG A 351 41.99 -19.19 -32.08
N ARG A 352 42.57 -18.07 -32.52
CA ARG A 352 43.97 -18.02 -32.94
C ARG A 352 44.94 -18.15 -31.77
N THR A 353 44.70 -17.45 -30.66
CA THR A 353 45.55 -17.54 -29.46
C THR A 353 45.52 -18.95 -28.89
N ASN A 354 44.35 -19.59 -28.82
CA ASN A 354 44.21 -20.98 -28.38
C ASN A 354 44.94 -21.95 -29.31
N ALA A 355 44.85 -21.76 -30.64
CA ALA A 355 45.58 -22.57 -31.61
C ALA A 355 47.11 -22.42 -31.44
N ARG A 356 47.59 -21.20 -31.17
CA ARG A 356 49.00 -20.93 -30.87
C ARG A 356 49.46 -21.64 -29.59
N GLU A 357 48.70 -21.54 -28.50
CA GLU A 357 49.04 -22.21 -27.25
C GLU A 357 49.03 -23.74 -27.39
N ALA A 358 48.07 -24.28 -28.14
CA ALA A 358 48.02 -25.71 -28.45
C ALA A 358 49.25 -26.15 -29.24
N LEU A 359 49.67 -25.36 -30.23
CA LEU A 359 50.89 -25.62 -31.00
C LEU A 359 52.15 -25.54 -30.12
N ALA A 360 52.25 -24.55 -29.24
CA ALA A 360 53.36 -24.43 -28.29
C ALA A 360 53.48 -25.67 -27.39
N LYS A 361 52.35 -26.12 -26.84
CA LYS A 361 52.27 -27.35 -26.02
C LYS A 361 52.67 -28.57 -26.84
N ALA A 362 52.21 -28.67 -28.09
CA ALA A 362 52.55 -29.78 -28.97
C ALA A 362 54.05 -29.83 -29.30
N ILE A 363 54.69 -28.68 -29.57
CA ILE A 363 56.14 -28.56 -29.73
C ILE A 363 56.87 -29.05 -28.47
N GLU A 364 56.45 -28.62 -27.29
CA GLU A 364 57.09 -29.01 -26.02
C GLU A 364 56.96 -30.52 -25.75
N ILE A 365 55.80 -31.11 -26.01
CA ILE A 365 55.56 -32.56 -25.88
C ILE A 365 56.47 -33.33 -26.85
N THR A 366 56.52 -32.92 -28.11
CA THR A 366 57.35 -33.55 -29.13
C THR A 366 58.84 -33.42 -28.77
N ARG A 367 59.28 -32.27 -28.26
CA ARG A 367 60.64 -32.04 -27.74
C ARG A 367 61.00 -33.01 -26.61
N LYS A 368 60.14 -33.15 -25.60
CA LYS A 368 60.35 -34.12 -24.50
C LYS A 368 60.44 -35.55 -25.02
N ARG A 369 59.61 -35.91 -26.00
CA ARG A 369 59.62 -37.25 -26.61
C ARG A 369 60.90 -37.53 -27.41
N VAL A 370 61.39 -36.53 -28.16
CA VAL A 370 62.69 -36.61 -28.84
C VAL A 370 63.82 -36.77 -27.85
N GLN A 371 63.83 -36.02 -26.73
CA GLN A 371 64.84 -36.14 -25.67
C GLN A 371 64.86 -37.53 -25.02
N LEU A 372 63.69 -38.15 -24.78
CA LEU A 372 63.61 -39.52 -24.25
C LEU A 372 64.15 -40.58 -25.22
N LEU A 373 64.10 -40.31 -26.52
CA LEU A 373 64.57 -41.19 -27.59
C LEU A 373 66.00 -40.85 -28.06
N GLN A 374 66.65 -39.86 -27.45
CA GLN A 374 68.06 -39.57 -27.69
C GLN A 374 68.93 -40.71 -27.12
N GLY A 375 69.76 -41.29 -27.98
CA GLY A 375 70.63 -42.44 -27.63
C GLY A 375 70.08 -43.81 -28.02
N SER A 376 68.86 -43.91 -28.56
CA SER A 376 68.24 -45.19 -28.96
C SER A 376 68.73 -45.78 -30.30
N GLY A 377 69.66 -45.12 -30.99
CA GLY A 377 70.23 -45.61 -32.27
C GLY A 377 69.29 -45.56 -33.48
N LEU A 378 68.19 -44.81 -33.40
CA LEU A 378 67.20 -44.66 -34.47
C LEU A 378 67.77 -43.87 -35.65
N THR A 379 67.66 -44.42 -36.86
CA THR A 379 68.32 -43.92 -38.10
C THR A 379 67.88 -42.52 -38.52
N PHE A 380 66.64 -42.13 -38.19
CA PHE A 380 66.02 -40.86 -38.58
C PHE A 380 66.06 -39.78 -37.49
N MET A 381 66.77 -40.01 -36.37
CA MET A 381 66.81 -39.04 -35.26
C MET A 381 67.43 -37.68 -35.58
N PRO A 382 68.50 -37.59 -36.41
CA PRO A 382 69.05 -36.30 -36.82
C PRO A 382 68.02 -35.48 -37.60
N ASP A 383 67.32 -36.10 -38.55
CA ASP A 383 66.30 -35.45 -39.38
C ASP A 383 65.10 -34.99 -38.55
N ILE A 384 64.65 -35.81 -37.58
CA ILE A 384 63.58 -35.45 -36.64
C ILE A 384 63.99 -34.23 -35.79
N GLN A 385 65.25 -34.18 -35.32
CA GLN A 385 65.76 -33.06 -34.54
C GLN A 385 65.89 -31.79 -35.39
N GLU A 386 66.33 -31.90 -36.64
CA GLU A 386 66.44 -30.76 -37.54
C GLU A 386 65.06 -30.15 -37.83
N VAL A 387 64.08 -30.98 -38.19
CA VAL A 387 62.71 -30.52 -38.49
C VAL A 387 62.03 -29.95 -37.25
N LEU A 388 62.23 -30.55 -36.07
CA LEU A 388 61.70 -29.97 -34.82
C LEU A 388 62.38 -28.64 -34.47
N THR A 389 63.70 -28.53 -34.67
CA THR A 389 64.43 -27.27 -34.45
C THR A 389 63.97 -26.18 -35.42
N ARG A 390 63.63 -26.55 -36.66
CA ARG A 390 63.02 -25.65 -37.63
C ARG A 390 61.62 -25.23 -37.19
N ALA A 391 60.76 -26.17 -36.78
CA ALA A 391 59.44 -25.87 -36.23
C ALA A 391 59.50 -24.90 -35.02
N GLU A 392 60.49 -25.07 -34.14
CA GLU A 392 60.71 -24.20 -32.98
C GLU A 392 61.21 -22.81 -33.38
N ARG A 393 62.13 -22.73 -34.33
CA ARG A 393 62.63 -21.47 -34.86
C ARG A 393 61.52 -20.69 -35.58
N GLU A 394 60.73 -21.38 -36.39
CA GLU A 394 59.58 -20.79 -37.09
C GLU A 394 58.50 -20.35 -36.10
N PHE A 395 58.27 -21.10 -35.02
CA PHE A 395 57.39 -20.68 -33.92
C PHE A 395 57.88 -19.40 -33.24
N GLN A 396 59.18 -19.31 -32.96
CA GLN A 396 59.80 -18.12 -32.34
C GLN A 396 59.80 -16.91 -33.28
N GLN A 397 59.88 -17.14 -34.59
CA GLN A 397 59.84 -16.10 -35.63
C GLN A 397 58.40 -15.69 -36.03
N GLY A 398 57.37 -16.32 -35.46
CA GLY A 398 55.96 -16.01 -35.73
C GLY A 398 55.37 -16.70 -36.97
N ASN A 399 56.10 -17.57 -37.66
CA ASN A 399 55.57 -18.37 -38.77
C ASN A 399 54.87 -19.63 -38.25
N PHE A 400 53.66 -19.46 -37.69
CA PHE A 400 52.91 -20.57 -37.09
C PHE A 400 52.39 -21.62 -38.09
N SER A 401 52.17 -21.25 -39.35
CA SER A 401 51.76 -22.21 -40.39
C SER A 401 52.89 -23.16 -40.75
N GLY A 402 54.08 -22.62 -41.01
CA GLY A 402 55.27 -23.44 -41.28
C GLY A 402 55.66 -24.28 -40.06
N SER A 403 55.63 -23.66 -38.86
CA SER A 403 55.86 -24.38 -37.60
C SER A 403 54.91 -25.56 -37.39
N SER A 404 53.62 -25.43 -37.76
CA SER A 404 52.67 -26.52 -37.68
C SER A 404 52.93 -27.63 -38.68
N GLU A 405 53.40 -27.29 -39.88
CA GLU A 405 53.72 -28.24 -40.94
C GLU A 405 54.97 -29.04 -40.57
N ASP A 406 56.04 -28.35 -40.16
CA ASP A 406 57.28 -28.96 -39.66
C ASP A 406 57.01 -29.84 -38.43
N LEU A 407 56.18 -29.38 -37.49
CA LEU A 407 55.80 -30.19 -36.32
C LEU A 407 55.04 -31.46 -36.72
N ARG A 408 54.16 -31.40 -37.73
CA ARG A 408 53.46 -32.59 -38.26
C ARG A 408 54.46 -33.56 -38.89
N ILE A 409 55.40 -33.07 -39.68
CA ILE A 409 56.46 -33.88 -40.30
C ILE A 409 57.30 -34.56 -39.21
N ALA A 410 57.77 -33.81 -38.22
CA ALA A 410 58.53 -34.35 -37.09
C ALA A 410 57.72 -35.40 -36.29
N THR A 411 56.43 -35.17 -36.08
CA THR A 411 55.54 -36.11 -35.36
C THR A 411 55.30 -37.39 -36.17
N VAL A 412 55.14 -37.31 -37.48
CA VAL A 412 55.00 -38.48 -38.37
C VAL A 412 56.29 -39.30 -38.40
N LEU A 413 57.46 -38.63 -38.53
CA LEU A 413 58.76 -39.29 -38.51
C LEU A 413 59.03 -39.97 -37.16
N LEU A 414 58.66 -39.34 -36.03
CA LEU A 414 58.68 -39.97 -34.71
C LEU A 414 57.77 -41.20 -34.63
N GLY A 415 56.57 -41.13 -35.21
CA GLY A 415 55.63 -42.25 -35.26
C GLY A 415 56.14 -43.42 -36.12
N GLN A 416 56.89 -43.14 -37.19
CA GLN A 416 57.52 -44.15 -38.04
C GLN A 416 58.77 -44.76 -37.38
N ALA A 417 59.58 -43.94 -36.70
CA ALA A 417 60.77 -44.39 -35.98
C ALA A 417 60.43 -45.19 -34.69
N ALA A 418 59.28 -44.93 -34.07
CA ALA A 418 58.81 -45.66 -32.88
C ALA A 418 58.03 -46.96 -33.21
N ARG A 419 57.76 -47.27 -34.49
CA ARG A 419 57.19 -48.57 -34.88
C ARG A 419 58.30 -49.62 -34.83
N PRO A 420 58.21 -50.67 -33.98
CA PRO A 420 59.19 -51.74 -33.99
C PRO A 420 59.16 -52.42 -35.37
N ALA A 421 60.34 -52.68 -35.93
CA ALA A 421 60.48 -53.47 -37.14
C ALA A 421 59.82 -54.84 -36.93
N ILE A 422 58.62 -55.05 -37.49
CA ILE A 422 58.03 -56.38 -37.60
C ILE A 422 58.91 -57.12 -38.60
N ALA A 423 59.74 -58.01 -38.06
CA ALA A 423 60.59 -58.90 -38.83
C ALA A 423 59.73 -59.73 -39.79
N LYS A 424 60.04 -59.65 -41.09
CA LYS A 424 59.67 -60.68 -42.04
C LYS A 424 60.41 -61.95 -41.67
N LYS A 425 59.66 -63.02 -41.37
CA LYS A 425 60.05 -64.40 -41.70
C LYS A 425 59.07 -64.92 -42.73
#